data_AF-H1Z0G5-F1
#
_entry.id   AF-H1Z0G5-F1
#
_cell.length_a   1.000
_cell.length_b   1.000
_cell.length_c   1.000
_cell.angle_alpha   90.00
_cell.angle_beta   90.00
_cell.angle_gamma   90.00
#
_symmetry.space_group_name_H-M   'P 1'
#
loop_
_entity.id
_entity.type
_entity.pdbx_description
1 polymer ?
#
loop_
_entity_poly.entity_id
_entity_poly.type
_entity_poly.pdbx_seq_one_letter_code
_entity_poly.pdbx_strand_id
1 'polypeptide(L)'
;MAGKKKTASTPLLDSLDLSGRSTVLYNIIREYPDIRAYAEEIAEGLLCDVDTDDIAESLADELDCLNVEEVWDSSGRTRDGYIYPGERAYEMLEEITDEYVMEMNKYIERGMPDQSRDYCAGILYGLYKFEKEYSSDVLEEIPDFCHDKFFWIKKEWEKKISDEKQVKLLADILEEKGPSEW
;
A
#
# COMPACT_ATOMS: atom_id res chain seq x y z
N MET A 1 27.94 -21.83 -25.15
CA MET A 1 26.51 -21.92 -25.53
C MET A 1 25.95 -23.21 -24.96
N ALA A 2 25.34 -23.17 -23.78
CA ALA A 2 24.67 -24.33 -23.20
C ALA A 2 23.26 -24.42 -23.78
N GLY A 3 22.98 -25.46 -24.55
CA GLY A 3 21.66 -25.68 -25.14
C GLY A 3 20.62 -25.93 -24.03
N LYS A 4 19.57 -25.11 -23.99
CA LYS A 4 18.37 -25.40 -23.21
C LYS A 4 17.82 -26.76 -23.67
N LYS A 5 17.90 -27.79 -22.82
CA LYS A 5 17.22 -29.08 -23.04
C LYS A 5 15.72 -28.78 -23.17
N LYS A 6 15.11 -29.19 -24.29
CA LYS A 6 13.64 -29.28 -24.41
C LYS A 6 13.15 -30.21 -23.31
N THR A 7 12.46 -29.67 -22.32
CA THR A 7 11.68 -30.46 -21.36
C THR A 7 10.63 -31.24 -22.14
N ALA A 8 10.53 -32.54 -21.90
CA ALA A 8 9.49 -33.37 -22.49
C ALA A 8 8.13 -32.84 -22.00
N SER A 9 7.20 -32.54 -22.91
CA SER A 9 5.83 -32.19 -22.56
C SER A 9 5.25 -33.32 -21.70
N THR A 10 4.73 -32.95 -20.53
CA THR A 10 4.08 -33.86 -19.60
C THR A 10 2.58 -33.78 -19.86
N PRO A 11 2.01 -34.68 -20.68
CA PRO A 11 0.64 -34.54 -21.19
C PRO A 11 -0.42 -34.49 -20.07
N LEU A 12 -0.13 -35.08 -18.91
CA LEU A 12 -1.03 -35.04 -17.76
C LEU A 12 -1.04 -33.68 -17.05
N LEU A 13 0.14 -33.08 -16.80
CA LEU A 13 0.23 -31.73 -16.20
C LEU A 13 -0.35 -30.68 -17.15
N ASP A 14 -0.07 -30.83 -18.46
CA ASP A 14 -0.54 -29.91 -19.49
C ASP A 14 -2.07 -29.93 -19.63
N SER A 15 -2.72 -31.04 -19.26
CA SER A 15 -4.19 -31.18 -19.26
C SER A 15 -4.91 -30.51 -18.09
N LEU A 16 -4.19 -30.09 -17.05
CA LEU A 16 -4.78 -29.42 -15.88
C LEU A 16 -5.08 -27.94 -16.18
N ASP A 17 -6.16 -27.44 -15.57
CA ASP A 17 -6.47 -26.01 -15.51
C ASP A 17 -5.57 -25.28 -14.49
N LEU A 18 -5.75 -23.97 -14.35
CA LEU A 18 -4.95 -23.15 -13.41
C LEU A 18 -5.06 -23.65 -11.97
N SER A 19 -6.26 -24.01 -11.51
CA SER A 19 -6.47 -24.50 -10.14
C SER A 19 -5.76 -25.84 -9.90
N GLY A 20 -5.85 -26.76 -10.86
CA GLY A 20 -5.16 -28.05 -10.80
C GLY A 20 -3.64 -27.89 -10.79
N ARG A 21 -3.10 -27.01 -11.63
CA ARG A 21 -1.67 -26.70 -11.66
C ARG A 21 -1.19 -26.05 -10.36
N SER A 22 -1.93 -25.09 -9.81
CA SER A 22 -1.63 -24.47 -8.51
C SER A 22 -1.65 -25.48 -7.38
N THR A 23 -2.58 -26.44 -7.39
CA THR A 23 -2.65 -27.51 -6.39
C THR A 23 -1.42 -28.43 -6.46
N VAL A 24 -0.99 -28.79 -7.66
CA VAL A 24 0.25 -29.57 -7.84
C VAL A 24 1.46 -28.78 -7.34
N LEU A 25 1.58 -27.51 -7.71
CA LEU A 25 2.68 -26.65 -7.27
C LEU A 25 2.72 -26.51 -5.74
N TYR A 26 1.56 -26.26 -5.10
CA TYR A 26 1.44 -26.19 -3.65
C TYR A 26 1.96 -27.47 -2.97
N ASN A 27 1.57 -28.63 -3.49
CA ASN A 27 2.04 -29.91 -2.94
C ASN A 27 3.56 -30.06 -3.13
N ILE A 28 4.12 -29.68 -4.29
CA ILE A 28 5.57 -29.73 -4.53
C ILE A 28 6.32 -28.81 -3.56
N ILE A 29 5.90 -27.54 -3.44
CA ILE A 29 6.49 -26.57 -2.49
C ILE A 29 6.43 -27.12 -1.06
N ARG A 30 5.34 -27.81 -0.72
CA ARG A 30 5.18 -28.39 0.62
C ARG A 30 6.20 -29.48 0.90
N GLU A 31 6.38 -30.42 -0.02
CA GLU A 31 7.19 -31.62 0.19
C GLU A 31 8.70 -31.42 -0.04
N TYR A 32 9.11 -30.42 -0.83
CA TYR A 32 10.52 -30.24 -1.24
C TYR A 32 11.11 -28.90 -0.76
N PRO A 33 11.99 -28.91 0.27
CA PRO A 33 12.57 -27.69 0.84
C PRO A 33 13.35 -26.81 -0.16
N ASP A 34 14.12 -27.40 -1.07
CA ASP A 34 14.88 -26.64 -2.07
C ASP A 34 13.96 -25.91 -3.04
N ILE A 35 12.82 -26.53 -3.41
CA ILE A 35 11.82 -25.90 -4.27
C ILE A 35 11.06 -24.81 -3.51
N ARG A 36 10.79 -25.02 -2.21
CA ARG A 36 10.23 -23.97 -1.36
C ARG A 36 11.14 -22.74 -1.34
N ALA A 37 12.42 -22.91 -1.04
CA ALA A 37 13.36 -21.78 -0.98
C ALA A 37 13.41 -21.01 -2.31
N TYR A 38 13.41 -21.73 -3.45
CA TYR A 38 13.36 -21.09 -4.76
C TYR A 38 12.02 -20.40 -5.05
N ALA A 39 10.90 -20.96 -4.60
CA ALA A 39 9.59 -20.34 -4.74
C ALA A 39 9.46 -19.06 -3.88
N GLU A 40 10.05 -19.05 -2.67
CA GLU A 40 10.15 -17.85 -1.83
C GLU A 40 10.99 -16.76 -2.52
N GLU A 41 12.14 -17.09 -3.13
CA GLU A 41 12.95 -16.13 -3.90
C GLU A 41 12.16 -15.51 -5.07
N ILE A 42 11.36 -16.32 -5.77
CA ILE A 42 10.47 -15.81 -6.83
C ILE A 42 9.39 -14.89 -6.25
N ALA A 43 8.78 -15.28 -5.14
CA ALA A 43 7.74 -14.48 -4.49
C ALA A 43 8.29 -13.15 -3.98
N GLU A 44 9.47 -13.17 -3.36
CA GLU A 44 10.19 -11.98 -2.94
C GLU A 44 10.51 -11.08 -4.13
N GLY A 45 11.02 -11.64 -5.24
CA GLY A 45 11.28 -10.90 -6.47
C GLY A 45 10.06 -10.26 -7.12
N LEU A 46 8.86 -10.81 -6.90
CA LEU A 46 7.60 -10.23 -7.39
C LEU A 46 7.06 -9.12 -6.49
N LEU A 47 7.48 -9.10 -5.22
CA LEU A 47 6.97 -8.21 -4.18
C LEU A 47 7.99 -7.15 -3.75
N CYS A 48 9.25 -7.25 -4.19
CA CYS A 48 10.31 -6.35 -3.73
C CYS A 48 10.34 -4.99 -4.45
N ASP A 49 9.61 -4.84 -5.55
CA ASP A 49 9.58 -3.61 -6.36
C ASP A 49 8.54 -2.63 -5.79
N VAL A 50 8.93 -1.95 -4.71
CA VAL A 50 8.14 -0.88 -4.09
C VAL A 50 8.80 0.45 -4.41
N ASP A 51 8.14 1.25 -5.26
CA ASP A 51 8.58 2.60 -5.58
C ASP A 51 7.83 3.62 -4.71
N THR A 52 8.57 4.26 -3.80
CA THR A 52 8.05 5.28 -2.88
C THR A 52 7.44 6.48 -3.62
N ASP A 53 8.02 6.90 -4.74
CA ASP A 53 7.55 8.07 -5.49
C ASP A 53 6.29 7.75 -6.29
N ASP A 54 6.23 6.56 -6.91
CA ASP A 54 5.01 6.13 -7.60
C ASP A 54 3.81 5.99 -6.64
N ILE A 55 4.05 5.48 -5.41
CA ILE A 55 3.01 5.39 -4.38
C ILE A 55 2.53 6.78 -3.95
N ALA A 56 3.48 7.71 -3.73
CA ALA A 56 3.15 9.07 -3.33
C ALA A 56 2.34 9.80 -4.40
N GLU A 57 2.72 9.67 -5.68
CA GLU A 57 1.97 10.23 -6.80
C GLU A 57 0.57 9.63 -6.88
N SER A 58 0.47 8.30 -6.83
CA SER A 58 -0.81 7.60 -6.96
C SER A 58 -1.78 8.01 -5.85
N LEU A 59 -1.30 8.07 -4.60
CA LEU A 59 -2.13 8.50 -3.48
C LEU A 59 -2.55 9.97 -3.63
N ALA A 60 -1.62 10.87 -3.94
CA ALA A 60 -1.94 12.29 -4.08
C ALA A 60 -2.95 12.55 -5.21
N ASP A 61 -2.77 11.88 -6.35
CA ASP A 61 -3.69 11.97 -7.49
C ASP A 61 -5.08 11.38 -7.17
N GLU A 62 -5.15 10.26 -6.46
CA GLU A 62 -6.43 9.68 -6.04
C GLU A 62 -7.19 10.59 -5.06
N LEU A 63 -6.49 11.20 -4.11
CA LEU A 63 -7.08 12.16 -3.17
C LEU A 63 -7.56 13.44 -3.89
N ASP A 64 -6.79 13.94 -4.87
CA ASP A 64 -7.19 15.11 -5.69
C ASP A 64 -8.34 14.83 -6.64
N CYS A 65 -8.47 13.58 -7.10
CA CYS A 65 -9.62 13.17 -7.90
C CYS A 65 -10.94 13.19 -7.12
N LEU A 66 -10.91 13.29 -5.78
CA LEU A 66 -12.11 13.41 -4.98
C LEU A 66 -12.80 14.75 -5.25
N ASN A 67 -14.04 14.67 -5.75
CA ASN A 67 -14.81 15.85 -6.06
C ASN A 67 -15.59 16.34 -4.82
N VAL A 68 -15.42 17.60 -4.44
CA VAL A 68 -16.14 18.22 -3.33
C VAL A 68 -17.66 18.19 -3.51
N GLU A 69 -18.16 18.21 -4.76
CA GLU A 69 -19.59 18.07 -5.02
C GLU A 69 -20.12 16.69 -4.57
N GLU A 70 -19.31 15.63 -4.68
CA GLU A 70 -19.70 14.30 -4.17
C GLU A 70 -19.76 14.27 -2.64
N VAL A 71 -18.88 15.03 -1.97
CA VAL A 71 -18.94 15.23 -0.52
C VAL A 71 -20.27 15.89 -0.16
N TRP A 72 -20.63 17.00 -0.81
CA TRP A 72 -21.86 17.72 -0.52
C TRP A 72 -23.12 16.92 -0.85
N ASP A 73 -23.16 16.24 -1.99
CA ASP A 73 -24.29 15.42 -2.44
C ASP A 73 -24.52 14.18 -1.55
N SER A 74 -23.46 13.65 -0.95
CA SER A 74 -23.54 12.52 -0.01
C SER A 74 -23.61 12.93 1.46
N SER A 75 -23.62 14.23 1.74
CA SER A 75 -23.82 14.80 3.07
C SER A 75 -25.29 15.12 3.36
N GLY A 76 -25.56 15.51 4.60
CA GLY A 76 -26.86 16.05 5.00
C GLY A 76 -27.72 15.06 5.76
N ARG A 77 -29.04 15.23 5.65
CA ARG A 77 -30.00 14.52 6.52
C ARG A 77 -30.18 13.07 6.10
N THR A 78 -29.90 12.15 7.01
CA THR A 78 -30.13 10.71 6.85
C THR A 78 -31.28 10.24 7.75
N ARG A 79 -31.61 8.94 7.70
CA ARG A 79 -32.58 8.34 8.62
C ARG A 79 -32.07 8.36 10.06
N ASP A 80 -30.76 8.25 10.24
CA ASP A 80 -30.12 8.02 11.53
C ASP A 80 -29.45 9.29 12.09
N GLY A 81 -29.48 10.41 11.35
CA GLY A 81 -28.94 11.69 11.82
C GLY A 81 -28.73 12.72 10.71
N TYR A 82 -27.73 13.57 10.89
CA TYR A 82 -27.22 14.50 9.89
C TYR A 82 -25.73 14.28 9.76
N ILE A 83 -25.25 14.02 8.54
CA ILE A 83 -23.82 13.89 8.22
C ILE A 83 -23.32 15.27 7.79
N TYR A 84 -22.29 15.77 8.47
CA TYR A 84 -21.69 17.05 8.11
C TYR A 84 -20.74 16.88 6.91
N PRO A 85 -20.63 17.89 6.01
CA PRO A 85 -19.67 17.85 4.91
C PRO A 85 -18.24 17.47 5.31
N GLY A 86 -17.69 18.06 6.37
CA GLY A 86 -16.37 17.67 6.87
C GLY A 86 -16.28 16.23 7.39
N GLU A 87 -17.35 15.69 7.99
CA GLU A 87 -17.41 14.26 8.40
C GLU A 87 -17.40 13.36 7.16
N ARG A 88 -18.16 13.74 6.13
CA ARG A 88 -18.21 12.98 4.88
C ARG A 88 -16.92 13.06 4.08
N ALA A 89 -16.30 14.23 4.02
CA ALA A 89 -14.98 14.43 3.42
C ALA A 89 -13.94 13.55 4.12
N TYR A 90 -13.94 13.55 5.46
CA TYR A 90 -13.08 12.69 6.25
C TYR A 90 -13.28 11.21 5.91
N GLU A 91 -14.53 10.72 5.88
CA GLU A 91 -14.83 9.33 5.52
C GLU A 91 -14.29 8.95 4.14
N MET A 92 -14.51 9.80 3.12
CA MET A 92 -14.11 9.51 1.75
C MET A 92 -12.59 9.52 1.57
N LEU A 93 -11.88 10.48 2.19
CA LEU A 93 -10.42 10.49 2.19
C LEU A 93 -9.85 9.33 3.02
N GLU A 94 -10.51 8.97 4.12
CA GLU A 94 -10.14 7.82 4.94
C GLU A 94 -10.28 6.50 4.16
N GLU A 95 -11.36 6.31 3.41
CA GLU A 95 -11.56 5.13 2.55
C GLU A 95 -10.38 4.94 1.57
N ILE A 96 -9.96 6.01 0.88
CA ILE A 96 -8.82 5.97 -0.05
C ILE A 96 -7.53 5.63 0.72
N THR A 97 -7.21 6.39 1.76
CA THR A 97 -5.96 6.21 2.51
C THR A 97 -5.87 4.84 3.20
N ASP A 98 -6.99 4.28 3.65
CA ASP A 98 -7.03 2.97 4.31
C ASP A 98 -6.68 1.83 3.34
N GLU A 99 -6.97 1.94 2.04
CA GLU A 99 -6.53 0.96 1.04
C GLU A 99 -5.00 0.85 0.98
N TYR A 100 -4.33 2.00 1.00
CA TYR A 100 -2.87 2.08 1.01
C TYR A 100 -2.28 1.56 2.34
N VAL A 101 -2.89 1.92 3.47
CA VAL A 101 -2.49 1.40 4.79
C VAL A 101 -2.66 -0.11 4.87
N MET A 102 -3.71 -0.67 4.28
CA MET A 102 -3.90 -2.12 4.19
C MET A 102 -2.77 -2.79 3.40
N GLU A 103 -2.37 -2.26 2.25
CA GLU A 103 -1.26 -2.85 1.47
C GLU A 103 0.09 -2.73 2.19
N MET A 104 0.38 -1.58 2.80
CA MET A 104 1.56 -1.37 3.65
C MET A 104 1.64 -2.43 4.77
N ASN A 105 0.50 -2.76 5.40
CA ASN A 105 0.44 -3.76 6.47
C ASN A 105 0.64 -5.19 5.95
N LYS A 106 0.20 -5.52 4.73
CA LYS A 106 0.46 -6.84 4.13
C LYS A 106 1.96 -7.12 4.00
N TYR A 107 2.78 -6.10 3.72
CA TYR A 107 4.24 -6.27 3.71
C TYR A 107 4.80 -6.62 5.11
N ILE A 108 4.27 -6.03 6.18
CA ILE A 108 4.63 -6.40 7.55
C ILE A 108 4.27 -7.86 7.83
N GLU A 109 3.05 -8.26 7.48
CA GLU A 109 2.56 -9.64 7.68
C GLU A 109 3.37 -10.68 6.89
N ARG A 110 3.94 -10.28 5.74
CA ARG A 110 4.83 -11.11 4.90
C ARG A 110 6.28 -11.15 5.42
N GLY A 111 6.61 -10.40 6.47
CA GLY A 111 8.00 -10.30 6.97
C GLY A 111 8.91 -9.50 6.04
N MET A 112 8.36 -8.52 5.33
CA MET A 112 9.04 -7.67 4.35
C MET A 112 9.14 -6.22 4.86
N PRO A 113 9.98 -5.97 5.89
CA PRO A 113 10.02 -4.68 6.59
C PRO A 113 10.56 -3.54 5.73
N ASP A 114 11.49 -3.83 4.80
CA ASP A 114 12.06 -2.82 3.91
C ASP A 114 10.98 -2.29 2.94
N GLN A 115 10.24 -3.19 2.31
CA GLN A 115 9.13 -2.85 1.41
C GLN A 115 8.02 -2.12 2.15
N SER A 116 7.69 -2.56 3.38
CA SER A 116 6.70 -1.86 4.21
C SER A 116 7.14 -0.42 4.56
N ARG A 117 8.43 -0.20 4.86
CA ARG A 117 9.00 1.12 5.11
C ARG A 117 8.88 2.00 3.87
N ASP A 118 9.27 1.49 2.71
CA ASP A 118 9.28 2.26 1.46
C ASP A 118 7.84 2.61 1.02
N TYR A 119 6.88 1.71 1.29
CA TYR A 119 5.45 1.96 1.10
C TYR A 119 4.92 3.01 2.09
N CYS A 120 5.29 2.90 3.37
CA CYS A 120 4.92 3.88 4.40
C CYS A 120 5.44 5.28 4.05
N ALA A 121 6.70 5.38 3.61
CA ALA A 121 7.27 6.63 3.12
C ALA A 121 6.46 7.21 1.94
N GLY A 122 6.01 6.36 1.01
CA GLY A 122 5.20 6.78 -0.13
C GLY A 122 3.86 7.35 0.31
N ILE A 123 3.17 6.70 1.25
CA ILE A 123 1.90 7.21 1.80
C ILE A 123 2.09 8.57 2.48
N LEU A 124 3.10 8.67 3.35
CA LEU A 124 3.40 9.88 4.10
C LEU A 124 3.78 11.04 3.18
N TYR A 125 4.54 10.76 2.11
CA TYR A 125 4.88 11.75 1.11
C TYR A 125 3.69 12.13 0.23
N GLY A 126 2.82 11.18 -0.14
CA GLY A 126 1.59 11.44 -0.88
C GLY A 126 0.63 12.36 -0.13
N LEU A 127 0.45 12.16 1.18
CA LEU A 127 -0.35 13.05 2.03
C LEU A 127 0.23 14.47 2.09
N TYR A 128 1.55 14.58 2.28
CA TYR A 128 2.25 15.86 2.26
C TYR A 128 2.09 16.56 0.91
N LYS A 129 2.29 15.83 -0.18
CA LYS A 129 2.17 16.34 -1.55
C LYS A 129 0.75 16.82 -1.83
N PHE A 130 -0.26 16.02 -1.49
CA PHE A 130 -1.66 16.39 -1.62
C PHE A 130 -1.99 17.72 -0.91
N GLU A 131 -1.56 17.89 0.34
CA GLU A 131 -1.82 19.13 1.07
C GLU A 131 -1.06 20.34 0.50
N LYS A 132 0.19 20.17 0.04
CA LYS A 132 1.06 21.29 -0.34
C LYS A 132 0.99 21.69 -1.81
N GLU A 133 0.76 20.73 -2.69
CA GLU A 133 0.88 20.94 -4.14
C GLU A 133 -0.48 21.02 -4.84
N TYR A 134 -1.53 20.50 -4.22
CA TYR A 134 -2.87 20.49 -4.81
C TYR A 134 -3.77 21.53 -4.14
N SER A 135 -4.65 22.12 -4.94
CA SER A 135 -5.67 23.07 -4.48
C SER A 135 -7.03 22.39 -4.44
N SER A 136 -7.15 21.33 -3.62
CA SER A 136 -8.39 20.55 -3.51
C SER A 136 -9.39 21.23 -2.60
N ASP A 137 -10.60 21.49 -3.12
CA ASP A 137 -11.71 22.09 -2.36
C ASP A 137 -12.17 21.18 -1.20
N VAL A 138 -11.89 19.88 -1.27
CA VAL A 138 -12.20 18.92 -0.20
C VAL A 138 -11.42 19.26 1.08
N LEU A 139 -10.19 19.78 0.95
CA LEU A 139 -9.39 20.21 2.11
C LEU A 139 -9.98 21.44 2.81
N GLU A 140 -10.85 22.23 2.15
CA GLU A 140 -11.56 23.31 2.83
C GLU A 140 -12.58 22.77 3.85
N GLU A 141 -13.16 21.59 3.59
CA GLU A 141 -14.08 20.91 4.50
C GLU A 141 -13.35 20.22 5.67
N ILE A 142 -12.10 19.78 5.44
CA ILE A 142 -11.31 19.03 6.43
C ILE A 142 -9.81 19.39 6.38
N PRO A 143 -9.42 20.62 6.79
CA PRO A 143 -8.06 21.14 6.60
C PRO A 143 -6.99 20.37 7.38
N ASP A 144 -7.37 19.73 8.48
CA ASP A 144 -6.43 19.00 9.35
C ASP A 144 -6.25 17.52 8.95
N PHE A 145 -6.99 17.02 7.95
CA PHE A 145 -7.00 15.59 7.60
C PHE A 145 -5.61 15.05 7.31
N CYS A 146 -4.87 15.70 6.40
CA CYS A 146 -3.59 15.18 5.92
C CYS A 146 -2.58 15.07 7.06
N HIS A 147 -2.49 16.11 7.88
CA HIS A 147 -1.63 16.15 9.06
C HIS A 147 -2.03 15.08 10.08
N ASP A 148 -3.30 15.00 10.47
CA ASP A 148 -3.77 14.00 11.45
C ASP A 148 -3.54 12.57 10.96
N LYS A 149 -3.85 12.29 9.69
CA LYS A 149 -3.65 10.97 9.08
C LYS A 149 -2.17 10.62 8.97
N PHE A 150 -1.31 11.57 8.60
CA PHE A 150 0.15 11.36 8.56
C PHE A 150 0.70 10.90 9.91
N PHE A 151 0.39 11.63 10.99
CA PHE A 151 0.86 11.26 12.33
C PHE A 151 0.29 9.92 12.78
N TRP A 152 -0.97 9.64 12.47
CA TRP A 152 -1.59 8.37 12.79
C TRP A 152 -0.92 7.19 12.06
N ILE A 153 -0.73 7.29 10.74
CA ILE A 153 -0.12 6.24 9.91
C ILE A 153 1.31 5.97 10.36
N LYS A 154 2.13 7.02 10.52
CA LYS A 154 3.51 6.89 10.98
C LYS A 154 3.59 6.16 12.31
N LYS A 155 2.79 6.60 13.29
CA LYS A 155 2.74 5.99 14.63
C LYS A 155 2.24 4.55 14.59
N GLU A 156 1.26 4.25 13.76
CA GLU A 156 0.71 2.90 13.66
C GLU A 156 1.70 1.93 13.00
N TRP A 157 2.41 2.38 11.97
CA TRP A 157 3.48 1.61 11.35
C TRP A 157 4.65 1.35 12.32
N GLU A 158 5.11 2.38 13.05
CA GLU A 158 6.18 2.26 14.05
C GLU A 158 5.87 1.22 15.14
N LYS A 159 4.62 1.16 15.61
CA LYS A 159 4.18 0.14 16.59
C LYS A 159 4.27 -1.28 16.03
N LYS A 160 4.00 -1.47 14.75
CA LYS A 160 3.93 -2.79 14.13
C LYS A 160 5.31 -3.33 13.75
N ILE A 161 6.21 -2.46 13.25
CA ILE A 161 7.49 -2.90 12.70
C ILE A 161 8.45 -3.45 13.78
N SER A 162 8.39 -2.93 15.01
CA SER A 162 9.22 -3.35 16.16
C SER A 162 10.75 -3.37 15.91
N ASP A 163 11.22 -2.83 14.78
CA ASP A 163 12.62 -2.75 14.36
C ASP A 163 13.05 -1.27 14.32
N GLU A 164 13.87 -0.88 15.29
CA GLU A 164 14.38 0.50 15.42
C GLU A 164 15.19 0.95 14.20
N LYS A 165 15.84 0.02 13.48
CA LYS A 165 16.58 0.35 12.25
C LYS A 165 15.63 0.84 11.18
N GLN A 166 14.47 0.19 11.04
CA GLN A 166 13.46 0.56 10.05
C GLN A 166 12.86 1.93 10.37
N VAL A 167 12.57 2.18 11.65
CA VAL A 167 12.07 3.49 12.11
C VAL A 167 13.06 4.61 11.78
N LYS A 168 14.35 4.37 12.01
CA LYS A 168 15.39 5.35 11.67
C LYS A 168 15.47 5.58 10.16
N LEU A 169 15.47 4.52 9.35
CA LEU A 169 15.52 4.65 7.89
C LEU A 169 14.30 5.41 7.34
N LEU A 170 13.10 5.19 7.89
CA LEU A 170 11.93 5.99 7.53
C LEU A 170 12.16 7.47 7.82
N ALA A 171 12.66 7.81 9.01
CA ALA A 171 12.95 9.19 9.38
C ALA A 171 13.97 9.83 8.41
N ASP A 172 15.05 9.12 8.08
CA ASP A 172 16.06 9.58 7.12
C ASP A 172 15.43 9.87 5.73
N ILE A 173 14.51 9.02 5.24
CA ILE A 173 13.78 9.23 3.98
C ILE A 173 12.88 10.48 4.04
N LEU A 174 12.16 10.69 5.15
CA LEU A 174 11.29 11.85 5.33
C LEU A 174 12.10 13.15 5.43
N GLU A 175 13.29 13.11 6.03
CA GLU A 175 14.22 14.25 6.07
C GLU A 175 14.73 14.63 4.69
N GLU A 176 15.02 13.63 3.84
CA GLU A 176 15.48 13.88 2.47
C GLU A 176 14.37 14.45 1.58
N LYS A 177 13.14 13.92 1.68
CA LYS A 177 12.02 14.31 0.80
C LYS A 177 11.29 15.57 1.26
N GLY A 178 11.48 16.03 2.51
CA GLY A 178 10.89 17.27 3.04
C GLY A 178 9.70 17.14 4.04
N PRO A 179 8.97 16.01 4.16
CA PRO A 179 7.92 15.89 5.18
C PRO A 179 8.42 15.80 6.63
N SER A 180 9.72 15.77 6.91
CA SER A 180 10.23 15.67 8.29
C SER A 180 9.92 16.87 9.18
N GLU A 181 9.74 18.04 8.56
CA GLU A 181 9.40 19.30 9.26
C GLU A 181 7.89 19.58 9.26
N TRP A 182 7.10 18.67 8.69
CA TRP A 182 5.63 18.71 8.74
C TRP A 182 5.14 18.22 10.09
#